data_AF-A0A354GH54-F1
#
_entry.id   AF-A0A354GH54-F1
#
_cell.length_a   1.000
_cell.length_b   1.000
_cell.length_c   1.000
_cell.angle_alpha   90.00
_cell.angle_beta   90.00
_cell.angle_gamma   90.00
#
_symmetry.space_group_name_H-M   'P 1'
#
loop_
_entity.id
_entity.type
_entity.pdbx_description
1 polymer ?
#
loop_
_entity_poly.entity_id
_entity_poly.type
_entity_poly.pdbx_seq_one_letter_code
_entity_poly.pdbx_strand_id
1 'polypeptide(L)'
;MNELKLNPKFQPLFEDNVDDPRYYQVYGGRASGKSFTVSIAAVYKTYSTHNHKILYLRQTMTTLEDSSIADIKTAIDHLGVGSDFRLIKNRIVNIKT
;
A
#
# COMPACT_ATOMS: atom_id res chain seq x y z
N MET A 1 12.20 -2.14 -16.54
CA MET A 1 11.48 -1.94 -15.26
C MET A 1 12.35 -1.07 -14.38
N ASN A 2 11.85 0.03 -13.84
CA ASN A 2 12.62 0.80 -12.86
C ASN A 2 12.74 -0.04 -11.59
N GLU A 3 13.96 -0.24 -11.11
CA GLU A 3 14.20 -0.97 -9.86
C GLU A 3 13.77 -0.10 -8.68
N LEU A 4 12.67 -0.47 -8.01
CA LEU A 4 12.18 0.24 -6.85
C LEU A 4 13.10 -0.02 -5.66
N LYS A 5 13.95 0.95 -5.32
CA LYS A 5 14.85 0.85 -4.16
C LYS A 5 14.21 1.42 -2.90
N LEU A 6 13.81 0.54 -1.99
CA LEU A 6 13.29 0.89 -0.66
C LEU A 6 14.38 0.80 0.42
N ASN A 7 14.24 1.58 1.48
CA ASN A 7 15.16 1.48 2.61
C ASN A 7 14.96 0.13 3.33
N PRO A 8 16.04 -0.63 3.64
CA PRO A 8 15.94 -1.94 4.28
C PRO A 8 15.14 -1.97 5.59
N LYS A 9 15.06 -0.84 6.31
CA LYS A 9 14.27 -0.74 7.55
C LYS A 9 12.77 -1.04 7.37
N PHE A 10 12.26 -0.97 6.14
CA PHE A 10 10.85 -1.23 5.83
C PHE A 10 10.60 -2.66 5.33
N GLN A 11 11.64 -3.49 5.19
CA GLN A 11 11.51 -4.89 4.75
C GLN A 11 10.44 -5.69 5.51
N PRO A 12 10.27 -5.55 6.84
CA PRO A 12 9.24 -6.30 7.57
C PRO A 12 7.79 -6.02 7.13
N LEU A 13 7.52 -4.94 6.38
CA LEU A 13 6.17 -4.65 5.86
C LEU A 13 5.76 -5.58 4.70
N PHE A 14 6.71 -6.30 4.11
CA PHE A 14 6.51 -7.16 2.93
C PHE A 14 6.40 -8.65 3.26
N GLU A 15 6.72 -9.05 4.49
CA GLU A 15 6.56 -10.42 5.01
C GLU A 15 5.08 -10.74 5.16
N ASP A 16 4.62 -11.93 4.72
CA ASP A 16 3.19 -12.33 4.74
C ASP A 16 2.94 -13.76 5.23
N ASN A 17 3.35 -14.06 6.46
CA ASN A 17 3.18 -15.34 7.13
C ASN A 17 2.23 -15.23 8.33
N VAL A 18 1.74 -16.39 8.79
CA VAL A 18 0.83 -16.48 9.95
C VAL A 18 1.48 -16.00 11.25
N ASP A 19 2.79 -16.21 11.39
CA ASP A 19 3.55 -15.88 12.61
C ASP A 19 4.13 -14.45 12.59
N ASP A 20 3.83 -13.66 11.57
CA ASP A 20 4.31 -12.28 11.46
C ASP A 20 3.68 -11.36 12.52
N PRO A 21 4.38 -10.29 12.93
CA PRO A 21 3.84 -9.32 13.88
C PRO A 21 2.45 -8.80 13.49
N ARG A 22 1.51 -8.84 14.44
CA ARG A 22 0.16 -8.32 14.21
C ARG A 22 0.11 -6.80 13.99
N TYR A 23 1.06 -6.07 14.57
CA TYR A 23 1.08 -4.61 14.57
C TYR A 23 2.44 -4.10 14.08
N TYR A 24 2.39 -3.24 13.06
CA TYR A 24 3.54 -2.48 12.59
C TYR A 24 3.29 -0.99 12.84
N GLN A 25 4.20 -0.35 13.57
CA GLN A 25 4.15 1.09 13.80
C GLN A 25 5.27 1.79 13.03
N VAL A 26 4.89 2.56 12.01
CA VAL A 26 5.84 3.29 11.16
C VAL A 26 5.83 4.77 11.54
N TYR A 27 6.84 5.23 12.27
CA TYR A 27 6.96 6.61 12.77
C TYR A 27 8.22 7.32 12.25
N GLY A 28 8.21 8.66 12.29
CA GLY A 28 9.34 9.50 11.85
C GLY A 28 8.93 10.84 11.23
N GLY A 29 9.91 11.70 10.95
CA GLY A 29 9.71 13.07 10.45
C GLY A 29 9.21 13.17 9.00
N ARG A 30 9.02 14.40 8.52
CA ARG A 30 8.61 14.67 7.12
C ARG A 30 9.60 14.08 6.13
N ALA A 31 9.11 13.66 4.96
CA ALA A 31 9.91 13.09 3.87
C ALA A 31 10.71 11.81 4.22
N SER A 32 10.42 11.14 5.35
CA SER A 32 11.16 9.94 5.75
C SER A 32 10.73 8.64 5.04
N GLY A 33 9.94 8.73 3.96
CA GLY A 33 9.51 7.59 3.11
C GLY A 33 8.38 6.71 3.66
N LYS A 34 7.77 7.07 4.79
CA LYS A 34 6.80 6.22 5.52
C LYS A 34 5.53 5.93 4.72
N SER A 35 4.74 6.96 4.41
CA SER A 35 3.47 6.82 3.70
C SER A 35 3.67 6.15 2.34
N PHE A 36 4.70 6.57 1.62
CA PHE A 36 5.08 5.96 0.34
C PHE A 36 5.33 4.44 0.46
N THR A 37 6.18 4.02 1.40
CA THR A 37 6.53 2.61 1.54
C THR A 37 5.35 1.77 2.05
N VAL A 38 4.54 2.32 2.95
CA VAL A 38 3.31 1.66 3.42
C VAL A 38 2.31 1.47 2.28
N SER A 39 2.16 2.44 1.38
CA SER A 39 1.30 2.31 0.20
C SER A 39 1.81 1.26 -0.79
N ILE A 40 3.13 1.21 -1.02
CA ILE A 40 3.74 0.14 -1.84
C ILE A 40 3.50 -1.23 -1.22
N ALA A 41 3.72 -1.38 0.09
CA ALA A 41 3.47 -2.64 0.80
C ALA A 41 2.00 -3.05 0.71
N ALA A 42 1.06 -2.11 0.85
CA ALA A 42 -0.37 -2.39 0.70
C ALA A 42 -0.71 -2.92 -0.69
N VAL A 43 -0.18 -2.29 -1.76
CA VAL A 43 -0.36 -2.78 -3.14
C VAL A 43 0.24 -4.17 -3.30
N TYR A 44 1.46 -4.39 -2.81
CA TYR A 44 2.14 -5.69 -2.83
C TYR A 44 1.30 -6.79 -2.16
N LYS A 45 0.75 -6.53 -0.98
CA LYS A 45 -0.09 -7.47 -0.23
C LYS A 45 -1.36 -7.90 -0.97
N THR A 46 -1.86 -7.11 -1.92
CA THR A 46 -3.02 -7.53 -2.72
C THR A 46 -2.74 -8.73 -3.63
N TYR A 47 -1.47 -9.03 -3.91
CA TYR A 47 -1.08 -10.21 -4.69
C TYR A 47 -0.89 -11.47 -3.84
N SER A 48 -1.09 -11.38 -2.53
CA SER A 48 -1.00 -12.52 -1.63
C SER A 48 -2.07 -13.56 -1.89
N THR A 49 -1.72 -14.84 -1.72
CA THR A 49 -2.68 -15.96 -1.68
C THR A 49 -3.67 -15.89 -0.52
N HIS A 50 -3.42 -15.02 0.48
CA HIS A 50 -4.30 -14.81 1.63
C HIS A 50 -5.49 -13.87 1.36
N ASN A 51 -5.59 -13.29 0.17
CA ASN A 51 -6.72 -12.45 -0.27
C ASN A 51 -7.04 -11.29 0.70
N HIS A 52 -6.00 -10.49 0.99
CA HIS A 52 -6.07 -9.39 1.95
C HIS A 52 -7.10 -8.32 1.55
N LYS A 53 -7.90 -7.87 2.51
CA LYS A 53 -8.77 -6.69 2.39
C LYS A 53 -8.21 -5.55 3.23
N ILE A 54 -7.77 -4.49 2.58
CA ILE A 54 -7.06 -3.38 3.22
C ILE A 54 -8.02 -2.22 3.46
N LEU A 55 -8.15 -1.79 4.71
CA LEU A 55 -8.96 -0.66 5.13
C LEU A 55 -8.06 0.53 5.50
N TYR A 56 -8.24 1.65 4.81
CA TYR A 56 -7.59 2.92 5.15
C TYR A 56 -8.49 3.74 6.08
N LEU A 57 -7.93 4.16 7.22
CA LEU A 57 -8.61 4.98 8.22
C LEU A 57 -7.83 6.27 8.49
N ARG A 58 -8.57 7.33 8.81
CA ARG A 58 -8.05 8.64 9.23
C ARG A 58 -9.04 9.29 10.20
N GLN A 59 -8.57 10.21 11.03
CA GLN A 59 -9.38 10.87 12.06
C GLN A 59 -10.59 11.63 11.47
N THR A 60 -10.39 12.35 10.37
CA THR A 60 -11.46 13.11 9.70
C THR A 60 -11.55 12.63 8.26
N MET A 61 -12.75 12.27 7.78
CA MET A 61 -13.02 11.91 6.38
C MET A 61 -13.75 13.04 5.63
N THR A 62 -13.04 14.11 5.25
CA THR A 62 -13.65 15.29 4.61
C THR A 62 -14.04 15.08 3.15
N THR A 63 -13.26 14.33 2.35
CA THR A 63 -13.60 13.94 0.97
C THR A 63 -13.05 12.53 0.64
N LEU A 64 -13.53 11.91 -0.44
CA LEU A 64 -13.07 10.60 -0.93
C LEU A 64 -11.77 10.69 -1.75
N GLU A 65 -11.49 11.85 -2.36
CA GLU A 65 -10.27 12.16 -3.12
C GLU A 65 -9.07 12.48 -2.21
N ASP A 66 -9.07 11.85 -1.05
CA ASP A 66 -8.14 12.15 0.00
C ASP A 66 -6.78 11.49 -0.23
N SER A 67 -5.75 12.01 0.45
CA SER A 67 -4.33 11.68 0.25
C SER A 67 -4.05 10.18 0.11
N SER A 68 -4.76 9.32 0.84
CA SER A 68 -4.58 7.86 0.77
C SER A 68 -4.88 7.25 -0.61
N ILE A 69 -5.92 7.69 -1.32
CA ILE A 69 -6.21 7.16 -2.67
C ILE A 69 -5.12 7.60 -3.65
N ALA A 70 -4.67 8.86 -3.54
CA ALA A 70 -3.59 9.38 -4.38
C ALA A 70 -2.27 8.63 -4.12
N ASP A 71 -1.94 8.34 -2.86
CA ASP A 71 -0.76 7.58 -2.48
C ASP A 71 -0.80 6.14 -3.03
N ILE A 72 -1.97 5.49 -3.04
CA ILE A 72 -2.11 4.13 -3.60
C ILE A 72 -2.02 4.13 -5.12
N LYS A 73 -2.62 5.12 -5.81
CA LYS A 73 -2.45 5.27 -7.26
C LYS A 73 -0.98 5.46 -7.63
N THR A 74 -0.30 6.34 -6.90
CA THR A 74 1.14 6.57 -7.06
C THR A 74 1.93 5.28 -6.85
N ALA A 75 1.61 4.48 -5.82
CA ALA A 75 2.26 3.20 -5.57
C ALA A 75 2.05 2.20 -6.73
N ILE A 76 0.82 2.10 -7.26
CA ILE A 76 0.50 1.26 -8.43
C ILE A 76 1.32 1.68 -9.66
N ASP A 77 1.42 2.99 -9.90
CA ASP A 77 2.17 3.55 -11.03
C ASP A 77 3.67 3.27 -10.89
N HIS A 78 4.24 3.46 -9.69
CA HIS A 78 5.64 3.16 -9.41
C HIS A 78 6.00 1.68 -9.58
N LEU A 79 5.06 0.79 -9.26
CA LEU A 79 5.21 -0.65 -9.45
C LEU A 79 4.97 -1.08 -10.90
N GLY A 80 4.41 -0.21 -11.75
CA GLY A 80 4.11 -0.52 -13.16
C GLY A 80 3.01 -1.57 -13.33
N VAL A 81 2.11 -1.70 -12.35
CA VAL A 81 1.07 -2.74 -12.30
C VAL A 81 -0.34 -2.18 -12.52
N GLY A 82 -0.46 -1.02 -13.18
CA GLY A 82 -1.75 -0.34 -13.38
C GLY A 82 -2.83 -1.18 -14.06
N SER A 83 -2.45 -2.09 -14.97
CA SER A 83 -3.38 -3.02 -15.64
C SER A 83 -4.08 -3.99 -14.70
N ASP A 84 -3.49 -4.24 -13.53
CA ASP A 84 -3.96 -5.26 -12.58
C ASP A 84 -5.01 -4.66 -11.62
N PHE A 85 -5.29 -3.35 -11.70
CA PHE A 85 -6.21 -2.66 -10.80
C PHE A 85 -7.37 -1.96 -11.51
N ARG A 86 -8.54 -1.92 -10.84
CA ARG A 86 -9.69 -1.10 -11.23
C ARG A 86 -10.17 -0.22 -10.09
N LEU A 87 -10.55 1.02 -10.43
CA LEU A 87 -11.25 1.91 -9.50
C LEU A 87 -12.76 1.71 -9.65
N ILE A 88 -13.41 1.27 -8.58
CA ILE A 88 -14.86 1.07 -8.52
C ILE A 88 -15.40 1.94 -7.38
N LYS A 89 -16.03 3.06 -7.73
CA LYS A 89 -16.48 4.07 -6.75
C LYS A 89 -15.30 4.52 -5.86
N ASN A 90 -15.31 4.12 -4.59
CA ASN A 90 -14.30 4.44 -3.58
C ASN A 90 -13.33 3.28 -3.29
N ARG A 91 -13.28 2.26 -4.15
CA ARG A 91 -12.46 1.06 -3.95
C ARG A 91 -11.48 0.87 -5.10
N ILE A 92 -10.25 0.55 -4.75
CA ILE A 92 -9.23 0.08 -5.67
C ILE A 92 -9.18 -1.44 -5.51
N VAL A 93 -9.40 -2.17 -6.60
CA VAL A 93 -9.54 -3.63 -6.60
C VAL A 93 -8.48 -4.22 -7.52
N ASN A 94 -7.64 -5.11 -6.98
CA ASN A 94 -6.79 -5.98 -7.79
C ASN A 94 -7.69 -7.01 -8.47
N ILE A 95 -7.61 -7.13 -9.80
CA ILE A 95 -8.46 -8.01 -10.61
C ILE A 95 -7.71 -9.24 -11.16
N LYS A 96 -6.44 -9.41 -10.79
CA LYS A 96 -5.61 -10.54 -11.21
C LYS A 96 -5.75 -11.75 -10.29
N THR A 97 -6.13 -11.50 -9.05
CA THR A 97 -6.33 -12.47 -7.96
C THR A 97 -7.78 -12.42 -7.50
#